data_AF-A0A8J5NNL0-F1
#
_entry.id   AF-A0A8J5NNL0-F1
#
_cell.length_a   1.000
_cell.length_b   1.000
_cell.length_c   1.000
_cell.angle_alpha   90.00
_cell.angle_beta   90.00
_cell.angle_gamma   90.00
#
_symmetry.space_group_name_H-M   'P 1'
#
loop_
_entity.id
_entity.type
_entity.pdbx_description
1 polymer ?
#
loop_
_entity_poly.entity_id
_entity_poly.type
_entity_poly.pdbx_seq_one_letter_code
_entity_poly.pdbx_strand_id
1 'polypeptide(L)'
;MLLGTGADPNRIPGLLHYACSTGTLDIVKQLLDDHMDINKFYGDDFLFGTPLQVSVSDNRSDITRFLLKYGADPNITPPGSPRWRPWQRSPLFAAVNKQNSEILAVLLGTGADPNRTPGLLHYACSTGTLDIVKQLLDAHIDINKFYGDDFVFGTPLQVSVSDNRSDITRFLLKYGADPNITSPGSPQWRPWQRSPLFAAVNKQNSEILAVLLDAGADPNRTPGLLSYVAEHNDLDFVKMLVEKGNANVDLMDNVLGTPLQVFAAKGQRDALAYLLDLGADPNIEGGQYGSALNAAITNGHGHCLDELLG
;
A
#
# COMPACT_ATOMS: atom_id res chain seq x y z
N MET A 1 -15.82 -12.00 -42.24
CA MET A 1 -16.16 -11.61 -43.63
C MET A 1 -17.45 -10.77 -43.66
N LEU A 2 -17.54 -9.71 -42.83
CA LEU A 2 -18.64 -8.72 -42.86
C LEU A 2 -18.27 -7.45 -43.67
N LEU A 3 -16.99 -7.29 -44.02
CA LEU A 3 -16.46 -6.11 -44.72
C LEU A 3 -16.79 -6.11 -46.23
N GLY A 4 -17.31 -7.21 -46.77
CA GLY A 4 -17.76 -7.31 -48.16
C GLY A 4 -19.21 -6.87 -48.41
N THR A 5 -19.99 -6.54 -47.37
CA THR A 5 -21.44 -6.27 -47.48
C THR A 5 -21.82 -4.79 -47.39
N GLY A 6 -20.86 -3.87 -47.37
CA GLY A 6 -21.10 -2.41 -47.30
C GLY A 6 -21.46 -1.88 -45.90
N ALA A 7 -21.27 -2.68 -44.85
CA ALA A 7 -21.37 -2.19 -43.47
C ALA A 7 -20.18 -1.29 -43.14
N ASP A 8 -20.43 -0.05 -42.71
CA ASP A 8 -19.40 0.90 -42.24
C ASP A 8 -18.93 0.49 -40.82
N PRO A 9 -17.70 -0.04 -40.66
CA PRO A 9 -17.19 -0.52 -39.37
C PRO A 9 -17.15 0.59 -38.32
N ASN A 10 -16.99 1.85 -38.73
CA ASN A 10 -16.94 3.01 -37.84
C ASN A 10 -18.30 3.32 -37.19
N ARG A 11 -19.39 2.80 -37.75
CA ARG A 11 -20.75 2.94 -37.21
C ARG A 11 -21.13 1.85 -36.22
N ILE A 12 -20.29 0.83 -36.03
CA ILE A 12 -20.54 -0.26 -35.08
C ILE A 12 -19.78 0.06 -33.78
N PRO A 13 -20.46 0.51 -32.72
CA PRO A 13 -19.81 0.83 -31.46
C PRO A 13 -19.08 -0.40 -30.90
N GLY A 14 -17.86 -0.20 -30.40
CA GLY A 14 -17.10 -1.27 -29.74
C GLY A 14 -16.53 -2.34 -30.68
N LEU A 15 -16.73 -2.30 -32.00
CA LEU A 15 -16.30 -3.37 -32.91
C LEU A 15 -14.82 -3.75 -32.76
N LEU A 16 -13.93 -2.74 -32.76
CA LEU A 16 -12.50 -2.94 -32.55
C LEU A 16 -12.19 -3.49 -31.14
N HIS A 17 -12.98 -3.13 -30.14
CA HIS A 17 -12.81 -3.61 -28.76
C HIS A 17 -13.18 -5.08 -28.64
N TYR A 18 -14.31 -5.50 -29.20
CA TYR A 18 -14.70 -6.92 -29.25
C TYR A 18 -13.68 -7.75 -30.04
N ALA A 19 -13.15 -7.23 -31.15
CA ALA A 19 -12.09 -7.87 -31.90
C ALA A 19 -10.80 -8.03 -31.06
N CYS A 20 -10.45 -7.01 -30.28
CA CYS A 20 -9.29 -7.07 -29.37
C CYS A 20 -9.51 -8.01 -28.17
N SER A 21 -10.74 -8.17 -27.71
CA SER A 21 -11.12 -9.07 -26.60
C SER A 21 -11.14 -10.53 -27.03
N THR A 22 -11.91 -10.86 -28.08
CA THR A 22 -12.26 -12.23 -28.45
C THR A 22 -11.87 -12.61 -29.89
N GLY A 23 -11.59 -11.63 -30.75
CA GLY A 23 -11.23 -11.86 -32.15
C GLY A 23 -9.81 -12.37 -32.37
N THR A 24 -9.45 -12.57 -33.64
CA THR A 24 -8.08 -12.93 -34.05
C THR A 24 -7.27 -11.68 -34.40
N LEU A 25 -5.93 -11.78 -34.35
CA LEU A 25 -5.04 -10.70 -34.74
C LEU A 25 -5.30 -10.20 -36.17
N ASP A 26 -5.69 -11.09 -37.09
CA ASP A 26 -5.98 -10.71 -38.48
C ASP A 26 -7.26 -9.89 -38.62
N ILE A 27 -8.28 -10.15 -37.78
CA ILE A 27 -9.46 -9.28 -37.72
C ILE A 27 -9.06 -7.89 -37.21
N VAL A 28 -8.23 -7.81 -36.17
CA VAL A 28 -7.76 -6.52 -35.63
C VAL A 28 -6.98 -5.73 -36.68
N LYS A 29 -6.06 -6.37 -37.41
CA LYS A 29 -5.32 -5.75 -38.52
C LYS A 29 -6.26 -5.16 -39.56
N GLN A 30 -7.20 -5.97 -40.04
CA GLN A 30 -8.15 -5.55 -41.06
C GLN A 30 -8.98 -4.34 -40.62
N LEU A 31 -9.45 -4.33 -39.36
CA LEU A 31 -10.21 -3.20 -38.82
C LEU A 31 -9.38 -1.91 -38.72
N LEU A 32 -8.10 -2.00 -38.39
CA LEU A 32 -7.21 -0.82 -38.37
C LEU A 32 -6.84 -0.33 -39.77
N ASP A 33 -6.68 -1.25 -40.73
CA ASP A 33 -6.47 -0.89 -42.14
C ASP A 33 -7.70 -0.17 -42.74
N ASP A 34 -8.90 -0.45 -42.22
CA ASP A 34 -10.14 0.28 -42.52
C ASP A 34 -10.27 1.64 -41.76
N HIS A 35 -9.14 2.16 -41.25
CA HIS A 35 -9.02 3.45 -40.56
C HIS A 35 -9.84 3.60 -39.27
N MET A 36 -10.16 2.50 -38.58
CA MET A 36 -10.75 2.60 -37.25
C MET A 36 -9.78 3.28 -36.28
N ASP A 37 -10.31 4.19 -35.47
CA ASP A 37 -9.53 4.88 -34.45
C ASP A 37 -9.05 3.92 -33.35
N ILE A 38 -7.74 3.65 -33.36
CA ILE A 38 -7.04 2.74 -32.43
C ILE A 38 -7.10 3.18 -30.97
N ASN A 39 -7.39 4.46 -30.73
CA ASN A 39 -7.42 5.10 -29.42
C ASN A 39 -8.84 5.44 -28.96
N LYS A 40 -9.85 5.08 -29.77
CA LYS A 40 -11.24 5.35 -29.46
C LYS A 40 -11.65 4.67 -28.17
N PHE A 41 -12.18 5.44 -27.24
CA PHE A 41 -12.75 4.90 -26.01
C PHE A 41 -14.10 4.22 -26.28
N TYR A 42 -14.36 3.10 -25.61
CA TYR A 42 -15.65 2.42 -25.60
C TYR A 42 -15.98 1.88 -24.20
N GLY A 43 -17.27 1.92 -23.84
CA GLY A 43 -17.75 1.47 -22.55
C GLY A 43 -19.19 0.96 -22.62
N ASP A 44 -19.40 -0.32 -22.32
CA ASP A 44 -20.69 -0.94 -22.03
C ASP A 44 -20.56 -1.85 -20.79
N ASP A 45 -21.57 -2.67 -20.52
CA ASP A 45 -21.61 -3.55 -19.35
C ASP A 45 -20.52 -4.64 -19.37
N PHE A 46 -19.92 -4.92 -20.53
CA PHE A 46 -18.98 -6.03 -20.75
C PHE A 46 -17.55 -5.55 -21.05
N LEU A 47 -17.40 -4.48 -21.85
CA LEU A 47 -16.14 -3.92 -22.29
C LEU A 47 -16.02 -2.46 -21.87
N PHE A 48 -14.88 -2.06 -21.33
CA PHE A 48 -14.63 -0.69 -20.90
C PHE A 48 -13.15 -0.34 -21.07
N GLY A 49 -12.84 0.63 -21.94
CA GLY A 49 -11.47 1.04 -22.23
C GLY A 49 -11.25 1.44 -23.68
N THR A 50 -9.99 1.67 -24.03
CA THR A 50 -9.49 1.65 -25.42
C THR A 50 -9.28 0.21 -25.90
N PRO A 51 -9.09 -0.03 -27.22
CA PRO A 51 -8.75 -1.36 -27.75
C PRO A 51 -7.55 -1.99 -27.04
N LEU A 52 -6.53 -1.18 -26.72
CA LEU A 52 -5.35 -1.61 -25.99
C LEU A 52 -5.66 -2.04 -24.55
N GLN A 53 -6.49 -1.30 -23.83
CA GLN A 53 -6.87 -1.67 -22.46
C GLN A 53 -7.63 -3.00 -22.43
N VAL A 54 -8.50 -3.22 -23.42
CA VAL A 54 -9.26 -4.47 -23.56
C VAL A 54 -8.34 -5.64 -23.86
N SER A 55 -7.41 -5.50 -24.82
CA SER A 55 -6.48 -6.58 -25.15
C SER A 55 -5.60 -6.97 -23.95
N VAL A 56 -5.15 -5.99 -23.15
CA VAL A 56 -4.37 -6.27 -21.93
C VAL A 56 -5.25 -6.93 -20.85
N SER A 57 -6.47 -6.44 -20.64
CA SER A 57 -7.41 -6.97 -19.65
C SER A 57 -7.84 -8.41 -19.94
N ASP A 58 -7.83 -8.82 -21.21
CA ASP A 58 -8.10 -10.19 -21.62
C ASP A 58 -6.83 -11.00 -21.91
N ASN A 59 -5.67 -10.47 -21.53
CA ASN A 59 -4.36 -11.12 -21.64
C ASN A 59 -3.97 -11.51 -23.09
N ARG A 60 -4.46 -10.76 -24.08
CA ARG A 60 -4.23 -10.97 -25.51
C ARG A 60 -2.89 -10.36 -25.92
N SER A 61 -1.81 -11.08 -25.62
CA SER A 61 -0.43 -10.59 -25.75
C SER A 61 -0.01 -10.27 -27.18
N ASP A 62 -0.45 -11.07 -28.15
CA ASP A 62 -0.23 -10.86 -29.58
C ASP A 62 -0.89 -9.59 -30.10
N ILE A 63 -2.17 -9.39 -29.76
CA ILE A 63 -2.95 -8.20 -30.10
C ILE A 63 -2.36 -6.97 -29.40
N THR A 64 -2.03 -7.07 -28.11
CA THR A 64 -1.45 -5.94 -27.35
C THR A 64 -0.15 -5.43 -27.98
N ARG A 65 0.78 -6.34 -28.30
CA ARG A 65 2.05 -5.97 -28.96
C ARG A 65 1.81 -5.34 -30.33
N PHE A 66 0.83 -5.86 -31.08
CA PHE A 66 0.47 -5.30 -32.37
C PHE A 66 -0.12 -3.89 -32.26
N LEU A 67 -1.08 -3.67 -31.36
CA LEU A 67 -1.70 -2.35 -31.14
C LEU A 67 -0.65 -1.30 -30.77
N LEU A 68 0.27 -1.62 -29.86
CA LEU A 68 1.35 -0.72 -29.47
C LEU A 68 2.29 -0.42 -30.65
N LYS A 69 2.65 -1.43 -31.44
CA LYS A 69 3.45 -1.24 -32.66
C LYS A 69 2.73 -0.38 -33.70
N TYR A 70 1.40 -0.44 -33.75
CA TYR A 70 0.55 0.32 -34.67
C TYR A 70 0.22 1.74 -34.15
N GLY A 71 0.75 2.14 -32.98
CA GLY A 71 0.61 3.50 -32.46
C GLY A 71 -0.55 3.72 -31.47
N ALA A 72 -1.04 2.65 -30.82
CA ALA A 72 -1.95 2.80 -29.69
C ALA A 72 -1.26 3.56 -28.55
N ASP A 73 -1.93 4.58 -27.98
CA ASP A 73 -1.41 5.35 -26.85
C ASP A 73 -1.64 4.57 -25.54
N PRO A 74 -0.57 4.13 -24.85
CA PRO A 74 -0.70 3.37 -23.61
C PRO A 74 -1.15 4.21 -22.40
N ASN A 75 -1.29 5.52 -22.55
CA ASN A 75 -1.60 6.44 -21.47
C ASN A 75 -3.05 6.96 -21.47
N ILE A 76 -3.89 6.48 -22.38
CA ILE A 76 -5.30 6.84 -22.38
C ILE A 76 -5.99 6.18 -21.19
N THR A 77 -6.61 7.01 -20.36
CA THR A 77 -7.38 6.60 -19.19
C THR A 77 -8.87 6.91 -19.40
N PRO A 78 -9.81 6.04 -18.98
CA PRO A 78 -11.23 6.27 -19.16
C PRO A 78 -11.72 7.51 -18.39
N PRO A 79 -12.56 8.37 -19.00
CA PRO A 79 -13.26 9.41 -18.26
C PRO A 79 -14.20 8.77 -17.23
N GLY A 80 -14.07 9.14 -15.96
CA GLY A 80 -14.99 8.69 -14.91
C GLY A 80 -14.81 7.24 -14.45
N SER A 81 -13.64 6.63 -14.65
CA SER A 81 -13.33 5.28 -14.17
C SER A 81 -13.87 5.04 -12.74
N PRO A 82 -14.75 4.05 -12.53
CA PRO A 82 -15.35 3.83 -11.23
C PRO A 82 -14.29 3.58 -10.16
N ARG A 83 -14.46 4.17 -8.98
CA ARG A 83 -13.54 3.96 -7.85
C ARG A 83 -13.36 2.47 -7.51
N TRP A 84 -14.41 1.66 -7.70
CA TRP A 84 -14.44 0.22 -7.41
C TRP A 84 -13.86 -0.70 -8.50
N ARG A 85 -13.35 -0.17 -9.63
CA ARG A 85 -12.62 -0.95 -10.65
C ARG A 85 -11.30 -0.27 -11.06
N PRO A 86 -10.32 -0.19 -10.14
CA PRO A 86 -9.08 0.55 -10.39
C PRO A 86 -8.24 -0.03 -11.55
N TRP A 87 -8.34 -1.32 -11.83
CA TRP A 87 -7.69 -1.98 -12.98
C TRP A 87 -8.23 -1.55 -14.35
N GLN A 88 -9.40 -0.91 -14.42
CA GLN A 88 -9.90 -0.32 -15.67
C GLN A 88 -9.25 1.05 -15.97
N ARG A 89 -8.47 1.62 -15.04
CA ARG A 89 -7.94 2.98 -15.17
C ARG A 89 -6.84 3.11 -16.22
N SER A 90 -5.98 2.11 -16.40
CA SER A 90 -4.88 2.15 -17.38
C SER A 90 -4.45 0.75 -17.85
N PRO A 91 -3.86 0.65 -19.06
CA PRO A 91 -3.23 -0.60 -19.52
C PRO A 91 -2.21 -1.16 -18.53
N LEU A 92 -1.42 -0.30 -17.88
CA LEU A 92 -0.44 -0.71 -16.86
C LEU A 92 -1.11 -1.39 -15.67
N PHE A 93 -2.21 -0.82 -15.16
CA PHE A 93 -2.94 -1.43 -14.04
C PHE A 93 -3.52 -2.79 -14.44
N ALA A 94 -4.08 -2.91 -15.65
CA ALA A 94 -4.58 -4.19 -16.15
C ALA A 94 -3.47 -5.25 -16.23
N ALA A 95 -2.26 -4.90 -16.71
CA ALA A 95 -1.12 -5.80 -16.77
C ALA A 95 -0.67 -6.28 -15.37
N VAL A 96 -0.60 -5.35 -14.40
CA VAL A 96 -0.29 -5.68 -12.99
C VAL A 96 -1.36 -6.58 -12.39
N ASN A 97 -2.65 -6.28 -12.58
CA ASN A 97 -3.76 -7.10 -12.09
C ASN A 97 -3.74 -8.51 -12.67
N LYS A 98 -3.31 -8.68 -13.92
CA LYS A 98 -3.13 -9.99 -14.56
C LYS A 98 -1.82 -10.69 -14.20
N GLN A 99 -0.96 -10.06 -13.40
CA GLN A 99 0.38 -10.56 -13.07
C GLN A 99 1.22 -10.85 -14.33
N ASN A 100 0.98 -10.11 -15.42
CA ASN A 100 1.68 -10.30 -16.69
C ASN A 100 2.86 -9.34 -16.78
N SER A 101 4.01 -9.80 -16.28
CA SER A 101 5.27 -9.03 -16.27
C SER A 101 5.81 -8.75 -17.67
N GLU A 102 5.56 -9.62 -18.65
CA GLU A 102 6.01 -9.40 -20.03
C GLU A 102 5.25 -8.25 -20.69
N ILE A 103 3.92 -8.22 -20.55
CA ILE A 103 3.09 -7.14 -21.10
C ILE A 103 3.32 -5.84 -20.35
N LEU A 104 3.57 -5.90 -19.04
CA LEU A 104 4.01 -4.74 -18.28
C LEU A 104 5.30 -4.14 -18.87
N ALA A 105 6.33 -4.97 -19.10
CA ALA A 105 7.59 -4.53 -19.69
C ALA A 105 7.40 -3.90 -21.08
N VAL A 106 6.53 -4.49 -21.91
CA VAL A 106 6.20 -3.95 -23.23
C VAL A 106 5.54 -2.59 -23.11
N LEU A 107 4.53 -2.44 -22.25
CA LEU A 107 3.82 -1.17 -22.05
C LEU A 107 4.79 -0.07 -21.61
N LEU A 108 5.61 -0.34 -20.58
CA LEU A 108 6.63 0.59 -20.10
C LEU A 108 7.63 0.95 -21.20
N GLY A 109 8.12 -0.04 -21.96
CA GLY A 109 9.04 0.16 -23.08
C GLY A 109 8.44 0.94 -24.26
N THR A 110 7.11 1.05 -24.34
CA THR A 110 6.38 1.83 -25.35
C THR A 110 5.93 3.21 -24.86
N GLY A 111 6.42 3.66 -23.70
CA GLY A 111 6.14 5.00 -23.19
C GLY A 111 4.90 5.11 -22.30
N ALA A 112 4.42 4.00 -21.73
CA ALA A 112 3.43 4.05 -20.66
C ALA A 112 4.03 4.69 -19.41
N ASP A 113 3.38 5.73 -18.88
CA ASP A 113 3.82 6.45 -17.69
C ASP A 113 3.12 5.92 -16.43
N PRO A 114 3.84 5.23 -15.53
CA PRO A 114 3.25 4.68 -14.32
C PRO A 114 2.77 5.78 -13.34
N ASN A 115 3.34 6.99 -13.37
CA ASN A 115 2.93 8.10 -12.50
C ASN A 115 1.55 8.66 -12.84
N ARG A 116 1.05 8.40 -14.05
CA ARG A 116 -0.33 8.73 -14.46
C ARG A 116 -1.37 7.74 -13.96
N THR A 117 -0.95 6.67 -13.26
CA THR A 117 -1.82 5.62 -12.76
C THR A 117 -1.82 5.60 -11.22
N PRO A 118 -2.74 6.33 -10.56
CA PRO A 118 -2.83 6.34 -9.10
C PRO A 118 -3.04 4.94 -8.51
N GLY A 119 -2.30 4.63 -7.44
CA GLY A 119 -2.40 3.35 -6.72
C GLY A 119 -1.70 2.17 -7.40
N LEU A 120 -1.09 2.34 -8.58
CA LEU A 120 -0.45 1.25 -9.33
C LEU A 120 0.62 0.51 -8.52
N LEU A 121 1.61 1.25 -8.00
CA LEU A 121 2.68 0.66 -7.19
C LEU A 121 2.15 0.07 -5.88
N HIS A 122 1.12 0.68 -5.27
CA HIS A 122 0.54 0.18 -4.03
C HIS A 122 -0.13 -1.18 -4.25
N TYR A 123 -0.93 -1.31 -5.31
CA TYR A 123 -1.56 -2.56 -5.69
C TYR A 123 -0.54 -3.65 -6.05
N ALA A 124 0.53 -3.27 -6.76
CA ALA A 124 1.66 -4.17 -7.03
C ALA A 124 2.36 -4.63 -5.74
N CYS A 125 2.51 -3.76 -4.74
CA CYS A 125 3.11 -4.12 -3.46
C CYS A 125 2.22 -5.03 -2.60
N SER A 126 0.89 -4.93 -2.74
CA SER A 126 -0.07 -5.80 -2.06
C SER A 126 -0.16 -7.19 -2.70
N THR A 127 -0.38 -7.22 -4.03
CA THR A 127 -0.79 -8.43 -4.75
C THR A 127 0.26 -8.96 -5.73
N GLY A 128 1.17 -8.09 -6.17
CA GLY A 128 2.12 -8.34 -7.24
C GLY A 128 3.30 -9.23 -6.86
N THR A 129 4.11 -9.55 -7.86
CA THR A 129 5.43 -10.17 -7.69
C THR A 129 6.51 -9.10 -7.51
N LEU A 130 7.64 -9.48 -6.90
CA LEU A 130 8.80 -8.61 -6.78
C LEU A 130 9.33 -8.11 -8.14
N ASP A 131 9.18 -8.91 -9.20
CA ASP A 131 9.57 -8.53 -10.57
C ASP A 131 8.72 -7.36 -11.09
N ILE A 132 7.41 -7.41 -10.89
CA ILE A 132 6.51 -6.30 -11.26
C ILE A 132 6.87 -5.03 -10.49
N VAL A 133 7.13 -5.13 -9.19
CA VAL A 133 7.54 -3.97 -8.37
C VAL A 133 8.85 -3.37 -8.90
N LYS A 134 9.84 -4.19 -9.25
CA LYS A 134 11.11 -3.75 -9.85
C LYS A 134 10.87 -2.99 -11.15
N GLN A 135 10.10 -3.57 -12.08
CA GLN A 135 9.83 -2.92 -13.36
C GLN A 135 9.16 -1.56 -13.20
N LEU A 136 8.23 -1.42 -12.25
CA LEU A 136 7.58 -0.14 -11.97
C LEU A 136 8.56 0.91 -11.41
N LEU A 137 9.43 0.53 -10.47
CA LEU A 137 10.44 1.43 -9.90
C LEU A 137 11.51 1.83 -10.91
N ASP A 138 11.94 0.89 -11.77
CA ASP A 138 12.88 1.17 -12.85
C ASP A 138 12.27 2.11 -13.90
N ALA A 139 10.93 2.16 -14.00
CA ALA A 139 10.18 3.15 -14.78
C ALA A 139 9.92 4.47 -14.01
N HIS A 140 10.64 4.72 -12.92
CA HIS A 140 10.62 5.96 -12.14
C HIS A 140 9.23 6.35 -11.60
N ILE A 141 8.41 5.37 -11.21
CA ILE A 141 7.23 5.66 -10.38
C ILE A 141 7.66 6.18 -9.01
N ASP A 142 6.95 7.16 -8.47
CA ASP A 142 7.21 7.69 -7.12
C ASP A 142 6.98 6.62 -6.03
N ILE A 143 8.08 6.13 -5.45
CA ILE A 143 8.11 5.11 -4.40
C ILE A 143 7.47 5.57 -3.08
N ASN A 144 7.36 6.88 -2.87
CA ASN A 144 6.89 7.51 -1.64
C ASN A 144 5.51 8.14 -1.81
N LYS A 145 4.89 7.97 -2.98
CA LYS A 145 3.57 8.54 -3.26
C LYS A 145 2.56 8.01 -2.27
N PHE A 146 1.89 8.90 -1.55
CA PHE A 146 0.74 8.53 -0.73
C PHE A 146 -0.50 8.28 -1.61
N TYR A 147 -1.21 7.18 -1.37
CA TYR A 147 -2.47 6.85 -2.04
C TYR A 147 -3.49 6.30 -1.04
N GLY A 148 -4.77 6.60 -1.24
CA GLY A 148 -5.84 6.12 -0.37
C GLY A 148 -7.17 6.03 -1.10
N ASP A 149 -7.74 4.83 -1.12
CA ASP A 149 -9.14 4.56 -1.43
C ASP A 149 -9.70 3.49 -0.47
N ASP A 150 -10.88 2.94 -0.79
CA ASP A 150 -11.55 1.95 0.06
C ASP A 150 -10.80 0.59 0.14
N PHE A 151 -9.86 0.32 -0.79
CA PHE A 151 -9.16 -0.96 -0.92
C PHE A 151 -7.68 -0.89 -0.55
N VAL A 152 -7.01 0.22 -0.87
CA VAL A 152 -5.58 0.40 -0.68
C VAL A 152 -5.32 1.77 -0.06
N PHE A 153 -4.54 1.80 1.02
CA PHE A 153 -4.29 3.02 1.78
C PHE A 153 -2.87 3.07 2.34
N GLY A 154 -2.18 4.19 2.14
CA GLY A 154 -0.83 4.44 2.63
C GLY A 154 0.17 4.77 1.52
N THR A 155 1.45 4.65 1.83
CA THR A 155 2.54 4.54 0.84
C THR A 155 2.69 3.08 0.36
N PRO A 156 3.43 2.82 -0.74
CA PRO A 156 3.73 1.46 -1.17
C PRO A 156 4.39 0.61 -0.07
N LEU A 157 5.27 1.22 0.71
CA LEU A 157 5.92 0.58 1.85
C LEU A 157 4.91 0.18 2.92
N GLN A 158 4.02 1.07 3.34
CA GLN A 158 2.98 0.77 4.34
C GLN A 158 2.07 -0.38 3.90
N VAL A 159 1.72 -0.44 2.61
CA VAL A 159 0.90 -1.52 2.05
C VAL A 159 1.65 -2.85 2.09
N SER A 160 2.92 -2.89 1.66
CA SER A 160 3.73 -4.11 1.72
C SER A 160 3.89 -4.66 3.15
N VAL A 161 4.04 -3.78 4.14
CA VAL A 161 4.13 -4.15 5.56
C VAL A 161 2.78 -4.68 6.07
N SER A 162 1.69 -3.97 5.77
CA SER A 162 0.33 -4.36 6.19
C SER A 162 -0.09 -5.72 5.63
N ASP A 163 0.36 -6.06 4.42
CA ASP A 163 0.08 -7.35 3.78
C ASP A 163 1.18 -8.40 4.04
N ASN A 164 2.12 -8.11 4.94
CA ASN A 164 3.19 -9.01 5.36
C ASN A 164 4.10 -9.49 4.20
N ARG A 165 4.34 -8.62 3.22
CA ARG A 165 5.16 -8.87 2.03
C ARG A 165 6.63 -8.54 2.34
N SER A 166 7.28 -9.41 3.12
CA SER A 166 8.65 -9.19 3.62
C SER A 166 9.70 -8.96 2.51
N ASP A 167 9.59 -9.69 1.40
CA ASP A 167 10.49 -9.58 0.24
C ASP A 167 10.36 -8.20 -0.45
N ILE A 168 9.13 -7.75 -0.67
CA ILE A 168 8.82 -6.44 -1.25
C ILE A 168 9.19 -5.33 -0.26
N THR A 169 8.89 -5.47 1.03
CA THR A 169 9.23 -4.49 2.07
C THR A 169 10.73 -4.21 2.10
N ARG A 170 11.55 -5.27 2.17
CA ARG A 170 13.01 -5.16 2.16
C ARG A 170 13.52 -4.51 0.87
N PHE A 171 12.91 -4.85 -0.25
CA PHE A 171 13.28 -4.28 -1.54
C PHE A 171 12.96 -2.78 -1.63
N LEU A 172 11.75 -2.36 -1.23
CA LEU A 172 11.34 -0.95 -1.22
C LEU A 172 12.28 -0.10 -0.36
N LEU A 173 12.60 -0.55 0.85
CA LEU A 173 13.54 0.15 1.74
C LEU A 173 14.93 0.27 1.12
N LYS A 174 15.44 -0.82 0.52
CA LYS A 174 16.71 -0.80 -0.21
C LYS A 174 16.69 0.16 -1.41
N TYR A 175 15.54 0.33 -2.05
CA TYR A 175 15.35 1.24 -3.19
C TYR A 175 15.04 2.69 -2.75
N GLY A 176 15.06 3.00 -1.45
CA GLY A 176 14.92 4.36 -0.93
C GLY A 176 13.50 4.79 -0.54
N ALA A 177 12.61 3.84 -0.27
CA ALA A 177 11.33 4.15 0.36
C ALA A 177 11.55 4.79 1.74
N ASP A 178 10.89 5.90 2.03
CA ASP A 178 10.96 6.59 3.31
C ASP A 178 10.06 5.87 4.34
N PRO A 179 10.65 5.26 5.40
CA PRO A 179 9.87 4.55 6.41
C PRO A 179 9.11 5.46 7.38
N ASN A 180 9.26 6.77 7.25
CA ASN A 180 8.69 7.76 8.16
C ASN A 180 7.50 8.53 7.57
N ILE A 181 7.08 8.20 6.35
CA ILE A 181 5.86 8.80 5.79
C ILE A 181 4.66 8.27 6.57
N THR A 182 3.93 9.20 7.17
CA THR A 182 2.73 8.91 7.92
C THR A 182 1.49 9.39 7.17
N SER A 183 0.37 8.71 7.41
CA SER A 183 -0.91 9.05 6.79
C SER A 183 -1.47 10.35 7.37
N PRO A 184 -1.64 11.41 6.56
CA PRO A 184 -2.25 12.65 7.04
C PRO A 184 -3.71 12.38 7.39
N GLY A 185 -4.09 12.55 8.66
CA GLY A 185 -5.49 12.50 9.08
C GLY A 185 -6.11 11.11 9.25
N SER A 186 -5.31 10.04 9.43
CA SER A 186 -5.87 8.73 9.79
C SER A 186 -6.75 8.84 11.05
N PRO A 187 -8.00 8.34 10.98
CA PRO A 187 -8.90 8.38 12.13
C PRO A 187 -8.26 7.73 13.35
N GLN A 188 -8.54 8.26 14.54
CA GLN A 188 -8.01 7.72 15.80
C GLN A 188 -8.32 6.21 15.98
N TRP A 189 -9.42 5.73 15.39
CA TRP A 189 -9.83 4.32 15.43
C TRP A 189 -9.13 3.40 14.40
N ARG A 190 -8.22 3.91 13.55
CA ARG A 190 -7.32 3.09 12.68
C ARG A 190 -5.85 3.53 12.83
N PRO A 191 -5.25 3.40 14.02
CA PRO A 191 -3.91 3.90 14.29
C PRO A 191 -2.81 3.14 13.51
N TRP A 192 -3.03 1.87 13.16
CA TRP A 192 -2.12 1.08 12.31
C TRP A 192 -1.96 1.58 10.87
N GLN A 193 -2.87 2.44 10.38
CA GLN A 193 -2.70 3.10 9.09
C GLN A 193 -1.75 4.31 9.18
N ARG A 194 -1.28 4.69 10.37
CA ARG A 194 -0.49 5.91 10.57
C ARG A 194 0.95 5.77 10.12
N SER A 195 1.62 4.63 10.36
CA SER A 195 3.04 4.46 10.03
C SER A 195 3.39 3.01 9.68
N PRO A 196 4.47 2.78 8.90
CA PRO A 196 4.99 1.44 8.66
C PRO A 196 5.30 0.67 9.95
N LEU A 197 5.84 1.35 10.97
CA LEU A 197 6.14 0.74 12.28
C LEU A 197 4.87 0.22 12.96
N PHE A 198 3.81 1.03 12.99
CA PHE A 198 2.55 0.61 13.59
C PHE A 198 1.95 -0.59 12.84
N ALA A 199 2.02 -0.60 11.50
CA ALA A 199 1.58 -1.74 10.70
C ALA A 199 2.36 -3.03 11.04
N ALA A 200 3.68 -2.95 11.23
CA ALA A 200 4.50 -4.10 11.63
C ALA A 200 4.14 -4.63 13.02
N VAL A 201 3.92 -3.73 14.00
CA VAL A 201 3.45 -4.07 15.35
C VAL A 201 2.09 -4.76 15.32
N ASN A 202 1.12 -4.19 14.61
CA ASN A 202 -0.22 -4.75 14.49
C ASN A 202 -0.21 -6.13 13.80
N LYS A 203 0.76 -6.37 12.93
CA LYS A 203 0.98 -7.68 12.28
C LYS A 203 1.83 -8.63 13.13
N GLN A 204 2.31 -8.20 14.29
CA GLN A 204 3.17 -8.97 15.18
C GLN A 204 4.40 -9.51 14.44
N ASN A 205 4.94 -8.74 13.49
CA ASN A 205 6.10 -9.12 12.70
C ASN A 205 7.35 -8.38 13.17
N SER A 206 8.10 -9.02 14.07
CA SER A 206 9.35 -8.50 14.65
C SER A 206 10.48 -8.38 13.62
N GLU A 207 10.49 -9.25 12.60
CA GLU A 207 11.48 -9.20 11.52
C GLU A 207 11.29 -7.95 10.66
N ILE A 208 10.06 -7.66 10.23
CA ILE A 208 9.76 -6.44 9.47
C ILE A 208 9.97 -5.21 10.36
N LEU A 209 9.59 -5.26 11.63
CA LEU A 209 9.85 -4.16 12.57
C LEU A 209 11.35 -3.85 12.64
N ALA A 210 12.19 -4.85 12.87
CA ALA A 210 13.64 -4.68 12.91
C ALA A 210 14.18 -4.08 11.61
N VAL A 211 13.69 -4.54 10.45
CA VAL A 211 14.09 -4.03 9.14
C VAL A 211 13.70 -2.56 8.94
N LEU A 212 12.52 -2.14 9.40
CA LEU A 212 12.10 -0.75 9.34
C LEU A 212 13.00 0.13 10.22
N LEU A 213 13.29 -0.31 11.45
CA LEU A 213 14.18 0.41 12.37
C LEU A 213 15.60 0.51 11.81
N ASP A 214 16.15 -0.59 11.28
CA ASP A 214 17.46 -0.62 10.64
C ASP A 214 17.51 0.31 9.39
N ALA A 215 16.36 0.57 8.75
CA ALA A 215 16.21 1.51 7.65
C ALA A 215 15.94 2.97 8.08
N GLY A 216 15.98 3.27 9.39
CA GLY A 216 15.82 4.63 9.93
C GLY A 216 14.38 5.05 10.18
N ALA A 217 13.47 4.09 10.39
CA ALA A 217 12.13 4.40 10.90
C ALA A 217 12.21 4.94 12.33
N ASP A 218 11.59 6.09 12.57
CA ASP A 218 11.58 6.78 13.85
C ASP A 218 10.27 6.52 14.60
N PRO A 219 10.29 5.72 15.69
CA PRO A 219 9.11 5.45 16.50
C PRO A 219 8.52 6.71 17.15
N ASN A 220 9.32 7.76 17.35
CA ASN A 220 8.87 9.02 17.97
C ASN A 220 7.96 9.84 17.03
N ARG A 221 7.98 9.56 15.73
CA ARG A 221 7.05 10.14 14.75
C ARG A 221 5.68 9.45 14.76
N THR A 222 5.50 8.43 15.59
CA THR A 222 4.25 7.69 15.76
C THR A 222 3.78 7.72 17.22
N PRO A 223 3.21 8.83 17.71
CA PRO A 223 2.66 8.91 19.05
C PRO A 223 1.68 7.75 19.32
N GLY A 224 1.81 7.16 20.51
CA GLY A 224 1.02 6.01 20.95
C GLY A 224 1.46 4.64 20.43
N LEU A 225 2.52 4.55 19.61
CA LEU A 225 3.09 3.27 19.22
C LEU A 225 3.53 2.44 20.43
N LEU A 226 4.33 3.01 21.34
CA LEU A 226 4.81 2.28 22.52
C LEU A 226 3.67 1.95 23.49
N SER A 227 2.72 2.85 23.69
CA SER A 227 1.56 2.61 24.56
C SER A 227 0.67 1.48 24.01
N TYR A 228 0.51 1.41 22.68
CA TYR A 228 -0.22 0.33 22.03
C TYR A 228 0.50 -1.02 22.16
N VAL A 229 1.82 -1.05 21.99
CA VAL A 229 2.64 -2.26 22.21
C VAL A 229 2.53 -2.72 23.67
N ALA A 230 2.61 -1.78 24.61
CA ALA A 230 2.44 -2.05 26.04
C ALA A 230 1.05 -2.62 26.35
N GLU A 231 0.01 -2.09 25.70
CA GLU A 231 -1.36 -2.60 25.83
C GLU A 231 -1.45 -4.06 25.38
N HIS A 232 -0.67 -4.51 24.41
CA HIS A 232 -0.71 -5.90 23.93
C HIS A 232 0.27 -6.83 24.68
N ASN A 233 0.88 -6.36 25.78
CA ASN A 233 1.84 -7.10 26.61
C ASN A 233 3.06 -7.60 25.84
N ASP A 234 3.57 -6.78 24.93
CA ASP A 234 4.65 -7.17 24.03
C ASP A 234 5.97 -6.48 24.42
N LEU A 235 6.55 -6.93 25.54
CA LEU A 235 7.80 -6.38 26.07
C LEU A 235 8.97 -6.52 25.07
N ASP A 236 8.97 -7.57 24.25
CA ASP A 236 10.02 -7.76 23.24
C ASP A 236 9.94 -6.69 22.15
N PHE A 237 8.74 -6.30 21.72
CA PHE A 237 8.57 -5.16 20.82
C PHE A 237 8.90 -3.83 21.49
N VAL A 238 8.60 -3.64 22.77
CA VAL A 238 9.04 -2.44 23.51
C VAL A 238 10.57 -2.35 23.52
N LYS A 239 11.25 -3.44 23.88
CA LYS A 239 12.71 -3.53 23.84
C LYS A 239 13.24 -3.22 22.46
N MET A 240 12.66 -3.82 21.42
CA MET A 240 13.08 -3.58 20.04
C MET A 240 12.95 -2.09 19.65
N LEU A 241 11.82 -1.45 19.97
CA LEU A 241 11.58 -0.04 19.66
C LEU A 241 12.52 0.90 20.43
N VAL A 242 12.84 0.60 21.69
CA VAL A 242 13.76 1.40 22.51
C VAL A 242 15.21 1.19 22.08
N GLU A 243 15.66 -0.06 22.02
CA GLU A 243 17.07 -0.43 21.83
C GLU A 243 17.54 -0.20 20.39
N LYS A 244 16.70 -0.48 19.38
CA LYS A 244 17.03 -0.23 17.97
C LYS A 244 16.50 1.10 17.44
N GLY A 245 15.34 1.53 17.92
CA GLY A 245 14.63 2.69 17.39
C GLY A 245 14.81 3.97 18.19
N ASN A 246 15.48 3.94 19.35
CA ASN A 246 15.60 5.08 20.26
C ASN A 246 14.22 5.69 20.59
N ALA A 247 13.22 4.83 20.81
CA ALA A 247 11.90 5.28 21.19
C ALA A 247 11.89 5.99 22.55
N ASN A 248 11.23 7.14 22.61
CA ASN A 248 10.96 7.87 23.82
C ASN A 248 9.88 7.14 24.63
N VAL A 249 10.28 6.58 25.77
CA VAL A 249 9.42 5.83 26.70
C VAL A 249 8.33 6.68 27.35
N ASP A 250 8.48 8.01 27.33
CA ASP A 250 7.54 8.97 27.91
C ASP A 250 6.57 9.57 26.88
N LEU A 251 6.66 9.14 25.61
CA LEU A 251 5.79 9.67 24.55
C LEU A 251 4.34 9.24 24.80
N MET A 252 3.51 10.21 25.20
CA MET A 252 2.14 9.99 25.60
C MET A 252 1.18 9.81 24.40
N ASP A 253 0.29 8.82 24.48
CA ASP A 253 -0.91 8.75 23.66
C ASP A 253 -2.08 9.47 24.34
N ASN A 254 -2.96 10.08 23.55
CA ASN A 254 -4.11 10.83 24.08
C ASN A 254 -5.19 9.95 24.73
N VAL A 255 -5.23 8.65 24.40
CA VAL A 255 -6.22 7.70 24.91
C VAL A 255 -5.58 6.79 25.96
N LEU A 256 -4.54 6.04 25.56
CA LEU A 256 -3.90 5.04 26.42
C LEU A 256 -2.99 5.66 27.49
N GLY A 257 -2.49 6.88 27.28
CA GLY A 257 -1.49 7.49 28.14
C GLY A 257 -0.06 7.06 27.81
N THR A 258 0.84 7.12 28.78
CA THR A 258 2.23 6.65 28.60
C THR A 258 2.32 5.12 28.68
N PRO A 259 3.34 4.50 28.05
CA PRO A 259 3.60 3.06 28.20
C PRO A 259 3.69 2.61 29.66
N LEU A 260 4.27 3.43 30.53
CA LEU A 260 4.38 3.17 31.96
C LEU A 260 3.01 3.13 32.65
N GLN A 261 2.10 4.06 32.31
CA GLN A 261 0.72 4.03 32.79
C GLN A 261 -0.02 2.75 32.35
N VAL A 262 0.19 2.32 31.10
CA VAL A 262 -0.44 1.10 30.56
C VAL A 262 0.06 -0.15 31.29
N PHE A 263 1.38 -0.28 31.52
CA PHE A 263 1.93 -1.42 32.26
C PHE A 263 1.49 -1.44 33.73
N ALA A 264 1.39 -0.27 34.37
CA ALA A 264 0.83 -0.14 35.71
C ALA A 264 -0.64 -0.58 35.76
N ALA A 265 -1.47 -0.16 34.79
CA ALA A 265 -2.87 -0.57 34.67
C ALA A 265 -3.04 -2.08 34.47
N LYS A 266 -2.08 -2.73 33.80
CA LYS A 266 -2.10 -4.18 33.53
C LYS A 266 -1.36 -5.03 34.57
N GLY A 267 -0.73 -4.40 35.56
CA GLY A 267 0.00 -5.10 36.61
C GLY A 267 1.29 -5.78 36.12
N GLN A 268 1.87 -5.32 35.00
CA GLN A 268 3.05 -5.93 34.38
C GLN A 268 4.33 -5.40 35.04
N ARG A 269 4.65 -5.96 36.20
CA ARG A 269 5.78 -5.52 37.03
C ARG A 269 7.12 -5.46 36.28
N ASP A 270 7.47 -6.52 35.57
CA ASP A 270 8.78 -6.62 34.91
C ASP A 270 8.93 -5.60 33.78
N ALA A 271 7.86 -5.37 33.01
CA ALA A 271 7.84 -4.37 31.95
C ALA A 271 7.85 -2.95 32.51
N LEU A 272 7.18 -2.73 33.64
CA LEU A 272 7.19 -1.48 34.38
C LEU A 272 8.59 -1.16 34.94
N ALA A 273 9.23 -2.13 35.59
CA ALA A 273 10.60 -2.00 36.09
C ALA A 273 11.58 -1.70 34.95
N TYR A 274 11.45 -2.40 33.81
CA TYR A 274 12.27 -2.12 32.63
C TYR A 274 12.14 -0.67 32.14
N LEU A 275 10.93 -0.09 32.09
CA LEU A 275 10.76 1.31 31.69
C LEU A 275 11.33 2.29 32.73
N LEU A 276 11.21 1.99 34.03
CA LEU A 276 11.81 2.80 35.09
C LEU A 276 13.35 2.76 35.04
N ASP A 277 13.94 1.60 34.77
CA ASP A 277 15.39 1.44 34.56
C ASP A 277 15.89 2.26 33.35
N LEU A 278 15.03 2.47 32.36
CA LEU A 278 15.29 3.34 31.21
C LEU A 278 15.06 4.84 31.50
N GLY A 279 14.58 5.17 32.70
CA GLY A 279 14.35 6.55 33.14
C GLY A 279 12.97 7.13 32.80
N ALA A 280 11.96 6.29 32.56
CA ALA A 280 10.59 6.77 32.34
C ALA A 280 10.07 7.57 33.56
N ASP A 281 9.38 8.68 33.31
CA ASP A 281 8.85 9.54 34.38
C ASP A 281 7.47 9.04 34.88
N PRO A 282 7.38 8.52 36.13
CA PRO A 282 6.11 8.03 36.68
C PRO A 282 5.09 9.14 36.97
N ASN A 283 5.51 10.41 36.93
CA ASN A 283 4.67 11.56 37.27
C ASN A 283 3.99 12.20 36.07
N ILE A 284 4.18 11.69 34.85
CA ILE A 284 3.50 12.24 33.67
C ILE A 284 1.99 12.14 33.88
N GLU A 285 1.34 13.30 33.80
CA GLU A 285 -0.10 13.43 33.91
C GLU A 285 -0.79 13.41 32.54
N GLY A 286 -1.89 12.64 32.43
CA GLY A 286 -2.70 12.54 31.21
C GLY A 286 -3.25 11.13 30.99
N GLY A 287 -3.76 10.89 29.77
CA GLY A 287 -4.35 9.60 29.40
C GLY A 287 -5.58 9.22 30.24
N GLN A 288 -6.01 7.96 30.12
CA GLN A 288 -7.20 7.44 30.80
C GLN A 288 -7.12 7.49 32.35
N TYR A 289 -5.92 7.29 32.91
CA TYR A 289 -5.75 7.09 34.36
C TYR A 289 -5.19 8.30 35.10
N GLY A 290 -4.79 9.35 34.39
CA GLY A 290 -4.12 10.50 34.98
C GLY A 290 -2.64 10.23 35.26
N SER A 291 -2.27 9.21 36.03
CA SER A 291 -0.86 8.88 36.34
C SER A 291 -0.60 7.38 36.42
N ALA A 292 0.66 6.95 36.43
CA ALA A 292 1.00 5.52 36.55
C ALA A 292 0.57 4.96 37.91
N LEU A 293 0.68 5.76 38.98
CA LEU A 293 0.22 5.39 40.31
C LEU A 293 -1.31 5.20 40.34
N ASN A 294 -2.07 6.14 39.77
CA ASN A 294 -3.52 6.04 39.68
C ASN A 294 -3.95 4.82 38.84
N ALA A 295 -3.22 4.49 37.78
CA ALA A 295 -3.46 3.31 36.96
C ALA A 295 -3.34 2.01 37.78
N ALA A 296 -2.25 1.86 38.56
CA ALA A 296 -2.04 0.71 39.43
C ALA A 296 -3.09 0.63 40.57
N ILE A 297 -3.44 1.76 41.20
CA ILE A 297 -4.48 1.82 42.25
C ILE A 297 -5.84 1.40 41.69
N THR A 298 -6.25 1.99 40.56
CA THR A 298 -7.56 1.77 39.94
C THR A 298 -7.79 0.29 39.60
N ASN A 299 -6.73 -0.41 39.21
CA ASN A 299 -6.80 -1.82 38.82
C ASN A 299 -6.33 -2.81 39.93
N GLY A 300 -5.97 -2.30 41.12
CA GLY A 300 -5.61 -3.13 42.27
C GLY A 300 -4.24 -3.83 42.18
N HIS A 301 -3.29 -3.26 41.44
CA HIS A 301 -1.95 -3.83 41.23
C HIS A 301 -0.94 -3.31 42.27
N GLY A 302 -1.09 -3.76 43.52
CA GLY A 302 -0.24 -3.34 44.64
C GLY A 302 1.26 -3.53 44.42
N HIS A 303 1.67 -4.62 43.77
CA HIS A 303 3.07 -4.88 43.44
C HIS A 303 3.66 -3.87 42.44
N CYS A 304 2.84 -3.22 41.62
CA CYS A 304 3.28 -2.10 40.78
C CYS A 304 3.35 -0.79 41.57
N LEU A 305 2.57 -0.63 42.64
CA LEU A 305 2.68 0.54 43.54
C LEU A 305 4.03 0.53 44.25
N ASP A 306 4.41 -0.62 44.79
CA ASP A 306 5.70 -0.78 45.47
C ASP A 306 6.85 -0.38 44.53
N GLU A 307 6.81 -0.83 43.27
CA GLU A 307 7.81 -0.50 42.25
C GLU A 307 7.81 0.99 41.85
N LEU A 308 6.63 1.62 41.76
CA LEU A 308 6.49 3.04 41.38
C LEU A 308 6.86 4.00 42.53
N LEU A 309 6.79 3.57 43.78
CA LEU A 309 7.07 4.39 44.97
C LEU A 309 8.52 4.28 45.45
N GLY A 310 9.24 3.23 45.06
CA GLY A 310 10.64 2.98 45.44
C GLY A 310 10.80 2.25 46.77
#